data_AF-A0A940J6A3-F1
#
_entry.id   AF-A0A940J6A3-F1
#
_cell.length_a   1.000
_cell.length_b   1.000
_cell.length_c   1.000
_cell.angle_alpha   90.00
_cell.angle_beta   90.00
_cell.angle_gamma   90.00
#
_symmetry.space_group_name_H-M   'P 1'
#
loop_
_entity.id
_entity.type
_entity.pdbx_description
1 polymer ?
#
loop_
_entity_poly.entity_id
_entity_poly.type
_entity_poly.pdbx_seq_one_letter_code
_entity_poly.pdbx_strand_id
1 'polypeptide(L)'
;MTERVTDIAALIDQLPIFSDLSTVEADQLATYFRLRKWAGGEILFNEGENSRDLIFIVSGSVTIRKKDKLGQQKDIAKMDGKNVLGEAAFVDNSLRSATAVANVDTLGIAMTQEHLESICEYNPALAIKLLKKINRLLALKLRKTSKEFAEVASASKA
;
A
#
# COMPACT_ATOMS: atom_id res chain seq x y z
N MET A 1 23.55 5.76 -22.59
CA MET A 1 23.25 5.76 -21.14
C MET A 1 21.78 5.41 -21.01
N THR A 2 21.47 4.12 -21.09
CA THR A 2 20.10 3.61 -21.23
C THR A 2 19.51 3.46 -19.84
N GLU A 3 18.44 4.20 -19.53
CA GLU A 3 17.65 3.98 -18.31
C GLU A 3 17.29 2.49 -18.24
N ARG A 4 17.75 1.80 -17.19
CA ARG A 4 17.28 0.44 -16.94
C ARG A 4 15.79 0.53 -16.66
N VAL A 5 14.99 -0.02 -17.56
CA VAL A 5 13.60 -0.37 -17.27
C VAL A 5 13.64 -1.15 -15.95
N THR A 6 13.04 -0.58 -14.90
CA THR A 6 13.06 -1.22 -13.59
C THR A 6 12.17 -2.44 -13.66
N ASP A 7 12.77 -3.62 -13.49
CA ASP A 7 12.05 -4.88 -13.51
C ASP A 7 11.15 -4.97 -12.28
N ILE A 8 9.83 -5.01 -12.52
CA ILE A 8 8.82 -5.06 -11.45
C ILE A 8 8.94 -6.37 -10.67
N ALA A 9 9.33 -7.49 -11.30
CA ALA A 9 9.53 -8.75 -10.60
C ALA A 9 10.66 -8.61 -9.55
N ALA A 10 11.77 -7.97 -9.93
CA ALA A 10 12.86 -7.67 -9.00
C ALA A 10 12.47 -6.71 -7.87
N LEU A 11 11.43 -5.87 -8.05
CA LEU A 11 10.88 -5.04 -6.98
C LEU A 11 9.96 -5.85 -6.05
N ILE A 12 9.19 -6.80 -6.59
CA ILE A 12 8.35 -7.72 -5.81
C ILE A 12 9.21 -8.52 -4.83
N ASP A 13 10.37 -9.00 -5.27
CA ASP A 13 11.32 -9.76 -4.44
C ASP A 13 11.86 -8.96 -3.23
N GLN A 14 11.86 -7.62 -3.31
CA GLN A 14 12.31 -6.76 -2.21
C GLN A 14 11.24 -6.56 -1.13
N LEU A 15 9.99 -6.91 -1.43
CA LEU A 15 8.85 -6.72 -0.54
C LEU A 15 8.66 -7.96 0.35
N PRO A 16 8.80 -7.85 1.68
CA PRO A 16 8.71 -9.00 2.58
C PRO A 16 7.39 -9.77 2.50
N ILE A 17 6.32 -9.10 2.08
CA ILE A 17 5.00 -9.69 1.93
C ILE A 17 4.95 -10.76 0.83
N PHE A 18 5.85 -10.70 -0.15
CA PHE A 18 5.94 -11.62 -1.29
C PHE A 18 7.10 -12.62 -1.18
N SER A 19 7.74 -12.74 0.00
CA SER A 19 8.93 -13.57 0.23
C SER A 19 8.77 -15.09 0.00
N ASP A 20 7.55 -15.58 -0.17
CA ASP A 20 7.22 -16.99 -0.42
C ASP A 20 6.63 -17.23 -1.83
N LEU A 21 6.64 -16.22 -2.71
CA LEU A 21 6.35 -16.43 -4.12
C LEU A 21 7.54 -17.11 -4.79
N SER A 22 7.25 -18.07 -5.67
CA SER A 22 8.28 -18.55 -6.60
C SER A 22 8.62 -17.47 -7.63
N THR A 23 9.78 -17.56 -8.27
CA THR A 23 10.17 -16.63 -9.34
C THR A 23 9.11 -16.53 -10.44
N VAL A 24 8.55 -17.69 -10.85
CA VAL A 24 7.47 -17.74 -11.86
C VAL A 24 6.22 -17.00 -11.38
N GLU A 25 5.87 -17.09 -10.10
CA GLU A 25 4.72 -16.38 -9.54
C GLU A 25 4.98 -14.87 -9.40
N ALA A 26 6.20 -14.48 -9.04
CA ALA A 26 6.61 -13.08 -9.01
C ALA A 26 6.55 -12.46 -10.41
N ASP A 27 7.06 -13.15 -11.43
CA ASP A 27 7.01 -12.73 -12.83
C ASP A 27 5.56 -12.58 -13.32
N GLN A 28 4.72 -13.58 -13.03
CA GLN A 28 3.29 -13.51 -13.37
C GLN A 28 2.61 -12.33 -12.67
N LEU A 29 2.86 -12.15 -11.37
CA LEU A 29 2.26 -11.09 -10.59
C LEU A 29 2.75 -9.70 -11.06
N ALA A 30 4.01 -9.58 -11.48
CA ALA A 30 4.60 -8.34 -11.99
C ALA A 30 3.82 -7.75 -13.17
N THR A 31 3.23 -8.59 -14.03
CA THR A 31 2.44 -8.14 -15.19
C THR A 31 1.20 -7.30 -14.81
N TYR A 32 0.68 -7.51 -13.60
CA TYR A 32 -0.50 -6.82 -13.03
C TYR A 32 -0.14 -5.57 -12.21
N PHE A 33 1.15 -5.26 -12.08
CA PHE A 33 1.62 -4.07 -11.40
C PHE A 33 2.06 -3.00 -12.41
N ARG A 34 2.01 -1.75 -11.97
CA ARG A 34 2.59 -0.60 -12.69
C ARG A 34 3.58 0.10 -11.78
N LEU A 35 4.73 0.47 -12.33
CA LEU A 35 5.72 1.27 -11.63
C LEU A 35 5.16 2.67 -11.40
N ARG A 36 5.33 3.20 -10.19
CA ARG A 36 4.94 4.55 -9.82
C ARG A 36 6.10 5.23 -9.10
N LYS A 37 6.33 6.49 -9.45
CA LYS A 37 7.35 7.36 -8.86
C LYS A 37 6.66 8.62 -8.39
N TRP A 38 7.05 9.09 -7.22
CA TRP A 38 6.57 10.34 -6.64
C TRP A 38 7.77 11.14 -6.15
N ALA A 39 7.82 12.42 -6.46
CA ALA A 39 8.83 13.34 -5.92
C ALA A 39 8.54 13.67 -4.46
N GLY A 40 9.57 14.10 -3.71
CA GLY A 40 9.36 14.67 -2.37
C GLY A 40 8.32 15.81 -2.36
N GLY A 41 7.30 15.69 -1.51
CA GLY A 41 6.16 16.60 -1.40
C GLY A 41 4.95 16.23 -2.26
N GLU A 42 5.08 15.27 -3.18
CA GLU A 42 3.99 14.87 -4.08
C GLU A 42 2.92 14.06 -3.35
N ILE A 43 1.66 14.28 -3.73
CA ILE A 43 0.51 13.55 -3.18
C ILE A 43 0.33 12.26 -3.97
N LEU A 44 0.34 11.12 -3.26
CA LEU A 44 0.05 9.81 -3.85
C LEU A 44 -1.44 9.66 -4.15
N PHE A 45 -2.28 10.10 -3.21
CA PHE A 45 -3.73 10.19 -3.31
C PHE A 45 -4.29 11.06 -2.18
N ASN A 46 -5.48 11.63 -2.38
CA ASN A 46 -6.17 12.46 -1.40
C ASN A 46 -7.21 11.68 -0.58
N GLU A 47 -7.46 12.13 0.64
CA GLU A 47 -8.62 11.67 1.42
C GLU A 47 -9.93 12.00 0.68
N GLY A 48 -10.83 11.01 0.60
CA GLY A 48 -12.11 11.11 -0.12
C GLY A 48 -11.99 10.90 -1.63
N GLU A 49 -10.78 10.66 -2.15
CA GLU A 49 -10.59 10.35 -3.57
C GLU A 49 -11.16 8.96 -3.91
N ASN A 50 -11.72 8.82 -5.12
CA ASN A 50 -12.27 7.55 -5.61
C ASN A 50 -11.20 6.64 -6.23
N SER A 51 -9.90 6.97 -6.11
CA SER A 51 -8.84 6.05 -6.51
C SER A 51 -8.77 4.88 -5.53
N ARG A 52 -8.59 3.67 -6.08
CA ARG A 52 -8.64 2.42 -5.29
C ARG A 52 -7.41 1.56 -5.44
N ASP A 53 -6.38 2.05 -6.12
CA ASP A 53 -5.16 1.27 -6.33
C ASP A 53 -4.53 0.85 -5.00
N LEU A 54 -4.08 -0.40 -4.94
CA LEU A 54 -3.21 -0.92 -3.91
C LEU A 54 -1.77 -0.55 -4.24
N ILE A 55 -1.07 0.11 -3.32
CA ILE A 55 0.28 0.62 -3.58
C ILE A 55 1.27 -0.04 -2.61
N PHE A 56 2.28 -0.71 -3.15
CA PHE A 56 3.42 -1.19 -2.38
C PHE A 56 4.58 -0.20 -2.54
N ILE A 57 5.00 0.40 -1.44
CA ILE A 57 6.15 1.30 -1.42
C ILE A 57 7.41 0.43 -1.39
N VAL A 58 8.25 0.53 -2.41
CA VAL A 58 9.51 -0.21 -2.49
C VAL A 58 10.59 0.55 -1.73
N SER A 59 10.73 1.84 -2.01
CA SER A 59 11.68 2.73 -1.34
C SER A 59 11.10 4.14 -1.19
N GLY A 60 11.60 4.89 -0.20
CA GLY A 60 11.12 6.23 0.11
C GLY A 60 10.43 6.29 1.47
N SER A 61 9.65 7.34 1.67
CA SER A 61 8.92 7.58 2.92
C SER A 61 7.68 8.40 2.64
N VAL A 62 6.56 8.02 3.22
CA VAL A 62 5.24 8.62 2.99
C VAL A 62 4.60 8.98 4.33
N THR A 63 4.06 10.18 4.42
CA THR A 63 3.24 10.62 5.55
C THR A 63 1.77 10.43 5.23
N ILE A 64 1.03 9.84 6.17
CA ILE A 64 -0.42 9.69 6.11
C ILE A 64 -1.05 10.83 6.90
N ARG A 65 -1.90 11.59 6.22
CA ARG A 65 -2.63 12.73 6.77
C ARG A 65 -4.12 12.49 6.79
N LYS A 66 -4.79 12.89 7.86
CA LYS A 66 -6.23 12.79 7.99
C LYS A 66 -6.83 14.11 8.45
N LYS A 67 -7.99 14.47 7.89
CA LYS A 67 -8.75 15.63 8.35
C LYS A 67 -9.30 15.39 9.76
N ASP A 68 -9.09 16.35 10.65
CA ASP A 68 -9.76 16.39 11.95
C ASP A 68 -11.22 16.88 11.80
N LYS A 69 -11.92 17.03 12.94
CA LYS A 69 -13.32 17.48 12.97
C LYS A 69 -13.52 18.90 12.42
N LEU A 70 -12.46 19.70 12.35
CA LEU A 70 -12.47 21.06 11.79
C LEU A 70 -12.01 21.08 10.33
N GLY A 71 -11.73 19.92 9.73
CA GLY A 71 -11.25 19.79 8.36
C GLY A 71 -9.75 20.04 8.19
N GLN A 72 -8.98 20.22 9.27
CA GLN A 72 -7.54 20.46 9.19
C GLN A 72 -6.79 19.14 9.01
N GLN A 73 -5.80 19.12 8.11
CA GLN A 73 -4.95 17.95 7.91
C GLN A 73 -4.01 17.76 9.10
N LYS A 74 -4.01 16.54 9.66
CA LYS A 74 -3.09 16.10 10.72
C LYS A 74 -2.31 14.89 10.26
N ASP A 75 -1.00 14.91 10.51
CA ASP A 75 -0.14 13.74 10.28
C ASP A 75 -0.47 12.68 11.34
N ILE A 76 -0.88 11.48 10.91
CA ILE A 76 -1.30 10.39 11.81
C ILE A 76 -0.36 9.19 11.77
N ALA A 77 0.43 9.04 10.70
CA ALA A 77 1.41 7.97 10.59
C ALA A 77 2.49 8.32 9.56
N LYS A 78 3.66 7.71 9.73
CA LYS A 78 4.74 7.68 8.74
C LYS A 78 4.96 6.24 8.28
N MET A 79 5.05 6.05 6.97
CA MET A 79 5.19 4.77 6.31
C MET A 79 6.45 4.79 5.46
N ASP A 80 7.46 4.03 5.84
CA ASP A 80 8.72 3.93 5.09
C ASP A 80 8.62 2.85 4.00
N GLY A 81 9.71 2.64 3.25
CA GLY A 81 9.82 1.54 2.29
C GLY A 81 9.37 0.19 2.84
N LYS A 82 8.91 -0.69 1.95
CA LYS A 82 8.35 -2.02 2.22
C LYS A 82 6.98 -2.01 2.91
N ASN A 83 6.30 -0.87 2.95
CA ASN A 83 4.91 -0.76 3.41
C ASN A 83 3.91 -0.82 2.25
N VAL A 84 2.65 -1.06 2.60
CA VAL A 84 1.51 -1.08 1.67
C VAL A 84 0.54 0.01 2.06
N LEU A 85 -0.02 0.71 1.08
CA LEU A 85 -1.00 1.77 1.24
C LEU A 85 -2.23 1.50 0.39
N GLY A 86 -3.36 2.06 0.82
CA GLY A 86 -4.60 2.01 0.04
C GLY A 86 -5.37 0.71 0.16
N GLU A 87 -4.93 -0.21 1.03
CA GLU A 87 -5.51 -1.55 1.14
C GLU A 87 -6.99 -1.57 1.54
N ALA A 88 -7.45 -0.62 2.34
CA ALA A 88 -8.86 -0.55 2.75
C ALA A 88 -9.76 -0.29 1.54
N ALA A 89 -9.56 0.85 0.88
CA ALA A 89 -10.31 1.25 -0.32
C ALA A 89 -10.21 0.23 -1.46
N PHE A 90 -9.07 -0.44 -1.60
CA PHE A 90 -8.88 -1.50 -2.59
C PHE A 90 -9.77 -2.73 -2.30
N VAL A 91 -9.94 -3.12 -1.04
CA VAL A 91 -10.67 -4.33 -0.64
C VAL A 91 -12.17 -4.09 -0.49
N ASP A 92 -12.57 -2.96 0.09
CA ASP A 92 -13.97 -2.70 0.46
C ASP A 92 -14.71 -1.73 -0.47
N ASN A 93 -14.06 -1.26 -1.54
CA ASN A 93 -14.59 -0.29 -2.51
C ASN A 93 -14.95 1.08 -1.91
N SER A 94 -14.44 1.42 -0.72
CA SER A 94 -14.61 2.74 -0.12
C SER A 94 -13.73 3.81 -0.78
N LEU A 95 -14.00 5.07 -0.45
CA LEU A 95 -13.11 6.18 -0.79
C LEU A 95 -11.83 6.11 0.05
N ARG A 96 -10.75 6.74 -0.43
CA ARG A 96 -9.50 6.88 0.34
C ARG A 96 -9.77 7.44 1.74
N SER A 97 -9.38 6.70 2.77
CA SER A 97 -9.66 7.04 4.17
C SER A 97 -8.74 8.13 4.77
N ALA A 98 -7.69 8.50 4.03
CA ALA A 98 -6.65 9.45 4.39
C ALA A 98 -5.92 9.94 3.11
N THR A 99 -5.16 11.02 3.25
CA THR A 99 -4.24 11.53 2.22
C THR A 99 -2.86 10.91 2.43
N ALA A 100 -2.15 10.56 1.37
CA ALA A 100 -0.79 10.07 1.42
C ALA A 100 0.15 11.03 0.67
N VAL A 101 1.24 11.46 1.32
CA VAL A 101 2.19 12.44 0.77
C VAL A 101 3.60 11.89 0.85
N ALA A 102 4.32 11.88 -0.26
CA ALA A 102 5.73 11.51 -0.29
C ALA A 102 6.56 12.54 0.50
N ASN A 103 7.34 12.09 1.49
CA ASN A 103 8.26 12.93 2.24
C ASN A 103 9.57 13.17 1.48
N VAL A 104 9.95 12.18 0.66
CA VAL A 104 11.15 12.14 -0.19
C VAL A 104 10.77 11.45 -1.50
N ASP A 105 11.67 11.44 -2.47
CA ASP A 105 11.48 10.66 -3.69
C ASP A 105 11.16 9.20 -3.35
N THR A 106 10.00 8.76 -3.82
CA THR A 106 9.37 7.51 -3.42
C THR A 106 9.07 6.66 -4.66
N LEU A 107 9.46 5.40 -4.60
CA LEU A 107 9.24 4.39 -5.63
C LEU A 107 8.24 3.37 -5.11
N GLY A 108 7.24 3.04 -5.92
CA GLY A 108 6.31 1.97 -5.60
C GLY A 108 5.82 1.23 -6.83
N ILE A 109 5.10 0.15 -6.56
CA ILE A 109 4.34 -0.59 -7.56
C ILE A 109 2.86 -0.54 -7.17
N ALA A 110 1.99 -0.30 -8.14
CA ALA A 110 0.57 -0.13 -7.93
C ALA A 110 -0.26 -1.13 -8.75
N MET A 111 -1.32 -1.64 -8.16
CA MET A 111 -2.29 -2.55 -8.78
C MET A 111 -3.69 -1.96 -8.66
N THR A 112 -4.43 -1.98 -9.77
CA THR A 112 -5.83 -1.52 -9.82
C THR A 112 -6.78 -2.67 -9.48
N GLN A 113 -8.07 -2.36 -9.28
CA GLN A 113 -9.08 -3.39 -9.03
C GLN A 113 -9.31 -4.28 -10.25
N GLU A 114 -9.27 -3.71 -11.46
CA GLU A 114 -9.42 -4.45 -12.71
C GLU A 114 -8.28 -5.46 -12.91
N HIS A 115 -7.06 -5.12 -12.48
CA HIS A 115 -5.95 -6.06 -12.46
C HIS A 115 -6.18 -7.21 -11.46
N LEU A 116 -6.73 -6.94 -10.28
CA LEU A 116 -7.09 -8.00 -9.34
C LEU A 116 -8.16 -8.93 -9.91
N GLU A 117 -9.21 -8.36 -10.51
CA GLU A 117 -10.28 -9.11 -11.18
C GLU A 117 -9.71 -10.01 -12.28
N SER A 118 -8.75 -9.49 -13.06
CA SER A 118 -8.05 -10.27 -14.09
C SER A 118 -7.26 -11.44 -13.49
N ILE A 119 -6.55 -11.25 -12.37
CA ILE A 119 -5.85 -12.36 -11.70
C ILE A 119 -6.86 -13.38 -11.18
N CYS A 120 -7.99 -12.94 -10.63
CA CYS A 120 -9.05 -13.84 -10.16
C CYS A 120 -9.63 -14.70 -11.29
N GLU A 121 -9.74 -14.16 -12.51
CA GLU A 121 -10.24 -14.88 -13.68
C GLU A 121 -9.19 -15.85 -14.26
N TYR A 122 -7.96 -15.37 -14.48
CA TYR A 122 -6.95 -16.09 -15.26
C TYR A 122 -5.96 -16.90 -14.41
N ASN A 123 -5.76 -16.56 -13.13
CA ASN A 123 -4.89 -17.30 -12.22
C ASN A 123 -5.42 -17.27 -10.76
N PRO A 124 -6.51 -18.01 -10.47
CA PRO A 124 -7.15 -17.99 -9.15
C PRO A 124 -6.22 -18.41 -8.01
N ALA A 125 -5.26 -19.30 -8.26
CA ALA A 125 -4.29 -19.73 -7.25
C ALA A 125 -3.38 -18.58 -6.81
N LEU A 126 -2.90 -17.78 -7.76
CA LEU A 126 -2.11 -16.58 -7.49
C LEU A 126 -2.97 -15.49 -6.82
N ALA A 127 -4.22 -15.32 -7.24
CA ALA A 127 -5.16 -14.40 -6.60
C ALA A 127 -5.37 -14.75 -5.11
N ILE A 128 -5.60 -16.03 -4.79
CA ILE A 128 -5.75 -16.51 -3.41
C ILE A 128 -4.49 -16.21 -2.59
N LYS A 129 -3.30 -16.40 -3.15
CA LYS A 129 -2.04 -16.05 -2.48
C LYS A 129 -1.98 -14.56 -2.17
N LEU A 130 -2.21 -13.70 -3.17
CA LEU A 130 -2.23 -12.25 -3.00
C LEU A 130 -3.25 -11.78 -1.95
N LEU A 131 -4.49 -12.28 -2.01
CA LEU A 131 -5.53 -11.94 -1.04
C LEU A 131 -5.18 -12.39 0.37
N LYS A 132 -4.59 -13.59 0.54
CA LYS A 132 -4.06 -14.04 1.84
C LYS A 132 -2.98 -13.11 2.37
N LYS A 133 -2.12 -12.57 1.50
CA LYS A 133 -1.10 -11.57 1.88
C LYS A 133 -1.73 -10.27 2.36
N ILE A 134 -2.69 -9.72 1.63
CA ILE A 134 -3.40 -8.50 1.99
C ILE A 134 -4.13 -8.69 3.34
N ASN A 135 -4.82 -9.82 3.52
CA ASN A 135 -5.51 -10.15 4.77
C ASN A 135 -4.55 -10.22 5.96
N ARG A 136 -3.36 -10.84 5.78
CA ARG A 136 -2.34 -10.89 6.83
C ARG A 136 -1.83 -9.49 7.18
N LEU A 137 -1.63 -8.63 6.19
CA LEU A 137 -1.20 -7.25 6.37
C LEU A 137 -2.26 -6.44 7.14
N LEU A 138 -3.53 -6.52 6.72
CA LEU A 138 -4.65 -5.87 7.42
C LEU A 138 -4.75 -6.33 8.87
N ALA A 139 -4.65 -7.64 9.12
CA ALA A 139 -4.68 -8.17 10.48
C ALA A 139 -3.51 -7.68 11.35
N LEU A 140 -2.31 -7.51 10.77
CA LEU A 140 -1.16 -6.95 11.47
C LEU A 140 -1.36 -5.46 11.80
N LYS A 141 -1.84 -4.68 10.82
CA LYS A 141 -2.15 -3.25 11.02
C LYS A 141 -3.23 -3.06 12.09
N LEU A 142 -4.31 -3.84 12.03
CA LEU A 142 -5.38 -3.79 13.02
C LEU A 142 -4.86 -4.05 14.44
N ARG A 143 -4.07 -5.13 14.63
CA ARG A 143 -3.46 -5.42 15.94
C ARG A 143 -2.57 -4.28 16.45
N LYS A 144 -1.77 -3.69 15.56
CA LYS A 144 -0.89 -2.55 15.89
C LYS A 144 -1.72 -1.34 16.33
N THR A 145 -2.71 -0.95 15.53
CA THR A 145 -3.59 0.20 15.83
C THR A 145 -4.42 -0.04 17.10
N SER A 146 -4.96 -1.24 17.32
CA SER A 146 -5.68 -1.57 18.57
C SER A 146 -4.78 -1.43 19.80
N LYS A 147 -3.50 -1.82 19.69
CA LYS A 147 -2.53 -1.67 20.77
C LYS A 147 -2.23 -0.19 21.06
N GLU A 148 -1.93 0.59 20.02
CA GLU A 148 -1.67 2.04 20.13
C GLU A 148 -2.88 2.78 20.72
N PHE A 149 -4.10 2.42 20.30
CA PHE A 149 -5.33 3.00 20.84
C PHE A 149 -5.52 2.69 22.33
N ALA A 150 -5.25 1.45 22.76
CA ALA A 150 -5.34 1.07 24.17
C ALA A 150 -4.34 1.84 25.04
N GLU A 151 -3.12 2.08 24.56
CA GLU A 151 -2.09 2.87 25.24
C GLU A 151 -2.50 4.35 25.39
N VAL A 152 -3.10 4.95 24.37
CA VAL A 152 -3.61 6.33 24.46
C VAL A 152 -4.81 6.42 25.41
N ALA A 153 -5.73 5.45 25.34
CA ALA A 153 -6.92 5.43 26.19
C ALA A 153 -6.59 5.23 27.69
N SER A 154 -5.49 4.53 28.01
CA SER A 154 -5.01 4.39 29.38
C SER A 154 -4.27 5.64 29.87
N ALA A 155 -3.49 6.29 29.00
CA ALA A 155 -2.78 7.53 29.33
C ALA A 155 -3.74 8.71 29.59
N SER A 156 -4.90 8.78 28.93
CA SER A 156 -5.91 9.83 29.15
C SER A 156 -6.70 9.69 30.46
N LYS A 157 -6.52 8.59 31.21
CA LYS A 157 -7.18 8.35 32.50
C LYS A 157 -6.25 8.55 33.71
N ALA A 158 -4.97 8.87 33.49
CA ALA A 158 -3.99 9.22 34.50
C ALA A 158 -3.81 10.74 34.56
#